data_AF-A0A1V6YBK8-F1
#
_entry.id   AF-A0A1V6YBK8-F1
#
_cell.length_a   1.000
_cell.length_b   1.000
_cell.length_c   1.000
_cell.angle_alpha   90.00
_cell.angle_beta   90.00
_cell.angle_gamma   90.00
#
_symmetry.space_group_name_H-M   'P 1'
#
loop_
_entity.id
_entity.type
_entity.pdbx_description
1 polymer ?
#
loop_
_entity_poly.entity_id
_entity_poly.type
_entity_poly.pdbx_seq_one_letter_code
_entity_poly.pdbx_strand_id
1 'polypeptide(L)'
;MKINDAHQKDIHSWLDVSPRLRHEILTDDSADEYVREHFADYSDVLDLCLSLPVPIQKADLLRQLLLYADEGIWSDLDVTCHRPIYTWIPEQYPNRANVVTSHIVAVIKYVIDEPKASAAQYSVTTAELNMTMISDVVDVTGPQAMTVALLQNLQKEMGVPFGRANITDIKEPTLFQDVLVLPNAAFASRQAGFPKDRGPYLVEHHYAGSWKNVKGGEIQS
;
A
#
# COMPACT_ATOMS: atom_id res chain seq x y z
N MET A 1 11.16 10.02 -16.62
CA MET A 1 11.51 9.91 -15.19
C MET A 1 12.88 9.26 -15.09
N LYS A 2 13.83 9.86 -14.35
CA LYS A 2 15.13 9.23 -14.10
C LYS A 2 15.14 8.73 -12.66
N ILE A 3 14.95 7.42 -12.48
CA ILE A 3 15.02 6.81 -11.14
C ILE A 3 16.47 6.90 -10.65
N ASN A 4 16.67 7.36 -9.42
CA ASN A 4 18.01 7.48 -8.85
C ASN A 4 18.69 6.10 -8.70
N ASP A 5 20.02 6.08 -8.66
CA ASP A 5 20.80 4.83 -8.67
C ASP A 5 20.51 3.92 -7.46
N ALA A 6 20.13 4.49 -6.32
CA ALA A 6 19.78 3.72 -5.12
C ALA A 6 18.45 2.97 -5.32
N HIS A 7 17.41 3.66 -5.79
CA HIS A 7 16.12 3.07 -6.12
C HIS A 7 16.25 2.06 -7.25
N GLN A 8 17.10 2.32 -8.25
CA GLN A 8 17.39 1.31 -9.28
C GLN A 8 17.94 0.03 -8.65
N LYS A 9 18.90 0.12 -7.73
CA LYS A 9 19.44 -1.06 -7.05
C LYS A 9 18.36 -1.81 -6.27
N ASP A 10 17.49 -1.11 -5.56
CA ASP A 10 16.37 -1.72 -4.82
C ASP A 10 15.41 -2.43 -5.77
N ILE A 11 14.99 -1.78 -6.86
CA ILE A 11 14.12 -2.38 -7.89
C ILE A 11 14.76 -3.62 -8.51
N HIS A 12 16.05 -3.58 -8.87
CA HIS A 12 16.73 -4.73 -9.48
C HIS A 12 16.78 -5.95 -8.56
N SER A 13 16.82 -5.76 -7.23
CA SER A 13 16.83 -6.89 -6.28
C SER A 13 15.61 -7.81 -6.42
N TRP A 14 14.46 -7.27 -6.85
CA TRP A 14 13.25 -8.06 -7.13
C TRP A 14 13.43 -8.98 -8.33
N LEU A 15 14.09 -8.49 -9.39
CA LEU A 15 14.37 -9.25 -10.60
C LEU A 15 15.45 -10.32 -10.37
N ASP A 16 16.42 -10.04 -9.50
CA ASP A 16 17.46 -10.99 -9.13
C ASP A 16 16.89 -12.25 -8.47
N VAL A 17 15.93 -12.09 -7.56
CA VAL A 17 15.32 -13.23 -6.84
C VAL A 17 14.07 -13.77 -7.53
N SER A 18 13.42 -12.99 -8.40
CA SER A 18 12.20 -13.37 -9.13
C SER A 18 12.32 -13.00 -10.62
N PRO A 19 13.20 -13.65 -11.41
CA PRO A 19 13.51 -13.23 -12.79
C PRO A 19 12.36 -13.40 -13.79
N ARG A 20 11.30 -14.12 -13.41
CA ARG A 20 10.08 -14.30 -14.22
C ARG A 20 8.97 -13.30 -13.84
N LEU A 21 9.21 -12.40 -12.90
CA LEU A 21 8.24 -11.40 -12.48
C LEU A 21 8.05 -10.38 -13.61
N ARG A 22 6.80 -10.22 -14.07
CA ARG A 22 6.42 -9.01 -14.79
C ARG A 22 6.44 -7.87 -13.78
N HIS A 23 7.23 -6.84 -14.06
CA HIS A 23 7.31 -5.63 -13.25
C HIS A 23 6.96 -4.43 -14.14
N GLU A 24 6.34 -3.43 -13.54
CA GLU A 24 5.93 -2.21 -14.21
C GLU A 24 6.13 -1.03 -13.26
N ILE A 25 6.57 0.10 -13.79
CA ILE A 25 6.78 1.34 -13.03
C ILE A 25 5.89 2.39 -13.67
N LEU A 26 4.97 2.94 -12.88
CA LEU A 26 4.06 3.98 -13.33
C LEU A 26 4.63 5.36 -13.03
N THR A 27 4.69 6.21 -14.05
CA THR A 27 4.81 7.66 -13.91
C THR A 27 3.45 8.28 -13.62
N ASP A 28 3.42 9.54 -13.19
CA ASP A 28 2.17 10.30 -13.01
C ASP A 28 1.25 10.23 -14.24
N ASP A 29 1.80 10.40 -15.44
CA ASP A 29 1.02 10.34 -16.69
C ASP A 29 0.45 8.94 -16.95
N SER A 30 1.26 7.89 -16.81
CA SER A 30 0.79 6.51 -17.02
C SER A 30 -0.16 6.04 -15.92
N ALA A 31 -0.02 6.55 -14.70
CA ALA A 31 -0.95 6.30 -13.61
C ALA A 31 -2.31 6.95 -13.89
N ASP A 32 -2.32 8.18 -14.38
CA ASP A 32 -3.57 8.86 -14.77
C ASP A 32 -4.27 8.15 -15.91
N GLU A 33 -3.50 7.72 -16.92
CA GLU A 33 -4.07 6.97 -18.02
C GLU A 33 -4.61 5.61 -17.58
N TYR A 34 -3.87 4.89 -16.74
CA TYR A 34 -4.33 3.63 -16.15
C TYR A 34 -5.68 3.81 -15.44
N VAL A 35 -5.83 4.85 -14.61
CA VAL A 35 -7.08 5.11 -13.89
C VAL A 35 -8.21 5.47 -14.86
N ARG A 36 -7.96 6.27 -15.91
CA ARG A 36 -8.96 6.59 -16.94
C ARG A 36 -9.46 5.35 -17.66
N GLU A 37 -8.55 4.44 -18.01
CA GLU A 37 -8.89 3.22 -18.75
C GLU A 37 -9.65 2.20 -17.88
N HIS A 38 -9.22 1.98 -16.65
CA HIS A 38 -9.73 0.90 -15.80
C HIS A 38 -10.92 1.31 -14.92
N PHE A 39 -11.08 2.61 -14.65
CA PHE A 39 -12.09 3.13 -13.72
C PHE A 39 -13.04 4.16 -14.35
N ALA A 40 -13.17 4.19 -15.68
CA ALA A 40 -14.06 5.09 -16.42
C ALA A 40 -15.52 5.05 -15.93
N ASP A 41 -16.01 3.86 -15.54
CA ASP A 41 -17.39 3.65 -15.07
C ASP A 41 -17.59 4.11 -13.60
N TYR A 42 -16.51 4.48 -12.90
CA TYR A 42 -16.52 4.90 -11.50
C TYR A 42 -16.13 6.38 -11.38
N SER A 43 -17.01 7.28 -11.82
CA SER A 43 -16.74 8.74 -11.88
C SER A 43 -16.18 9.31 -10.57
N ASP A 44 -16.73 8.92 -9.42
CA ASP A 44 -16.29 9.41 -8.11
C ASP A 44 -14.84 9.01 -7.78
N VAL A 45 -14.40 7.84 -8.25
CA VAL A 45 -13.02 7.34 -8.06
C VAL A 45 -12.09 8.06 -9.03
N LEU A 46 -12.50 8.14 -10.30
CA LEU A 46 -11.75 8.81 -11.36
C LEU A 46 -11.51 10.29 -11.02
N ASP A 47 -12.57 11.02 -10.68
CA ASP A 47 -12.51 12.44 -10.34
C ASP A 47 -11.64 12.68 -9.11
N LEU A 48 -11.72 11.83 -8.09
CA LEU A 48 -10.86 11.94 -6.91
C LEU A 48 -9.40 11.70 -7.28
N CYS A 49 -9.08 10.58 -7.94
CA CYS A 49 -7.71 10.24 -8.32
C CYS A 49 -7.04 11.33 -9.16
N LEU A 50 -7.77 11.89 -10.13
CA LEU A 50 -7.25 12.92 -11.03
C LEU A 50 -7.21 14.31 -10.38
N SER A 51 -8.03 14.56 -9.35
CA SER A 51 -8.08 15.85 -8.65
C SER A 51 -7.10 15.97 -7.49
N LEU A 52 -6.64 14.86 -6.89
CA LEU A 52 -5.77 14.90 -5.72
C LEU A 52 -4.46 15.66 -6.00
N PRO A 53 -4.21 16.80 -5.32
CA PRO A 53 -3.06 17.66 -5.62
C PRO A 53 -1.78 17.20 -4.93
N VAL A 54 -1.88 16.30 -3.94
CA VAL A 54 -0.75 15.80 -3.15
C VAL A 54 -0.30 14.43 -3.70
N PRO A 55 0.91 14.33 -4.29
CA PRO A 55 1.38 13.13 -4.98
C PRO A 55 1.34 11.86 -4.12
N ILE A 56 1.75 11.93 -2.85
CA ILE A 56 1.73 10.75 -1.97
C ILE A 56 0.31 10.24 -1.70
N GLN A 57 -0.69 11.12 -1.57
CA GLN A 57 -2.09 10.69 -1.42
C GLN A 57 -2.61 10.02 -2.69
N LYS A 58 -2.19 10.52 -3.86
CA LYS A 58 -2.50 9.92 -5.16
C LYS A 58 -1.87 8.53 -5.29
N ALA A 59 -0.59 8.39 -4.93
CA ALA A 59 0.09 7.10 -4.92
C ALA A 59 -0.53 6.11 -3.91
N ASP A 60 -0.94 6.62 -2.74
CA ASP A 60 -1.62 5.86 -1.69
C ASP A 60 -2.96 5.28 -2.15
N LEU A 61 -3.74 6.02 -2.93
CA LEU A 61 -4.99 5.56 -3.53
C LEU A 61 -4.72 4.64 -4.72
N LEU A 62 -3.81 5.03 -5.62
CA LEU A 62 -3.47 4.29 -6.83
C LEU A 62 -3.03 2.86 -6.52
N ARG A 63 -2.20 2.64 -5.48
CA ARG A 63 -1.76 1.29 -5.10
C ARG A 63 -2.95 0.36 -4.77
N GLN A 64 -4.02 0.89 -4.18
CA GLN A 64 -5.19 0.10 -3.81
C GLN A 64 -6.02 -0.23 -5.05
N LEU A 65 -6.13 0.72 -5.99
CA LEU A 65 -6.82 0.52 -7.27
C LEU A 65 -6.11 -0.54 -8.13
N LEU A 66 -4.78 -0.49 -8.21
CA LEU A 66 -3.98 -1.49 -8.93
C LEU A 66 -4.17 -2.89 -8.34
N LEU A 67 -4.04 -3.02 -7.01
CA LEU A 67 -4.25 -4.30 -6.33
C LEU A 67 -5.68 -4.84 -6.49
N TYR A 68 -6.66 -3.94 -6.68
CA TYR A 68 -8.05 -4.32 -6.92
C TYR A 68 -8.31 -4.76 -8.37
N ALA A 69 -7.74 -4.08 -9.35
CA ALA A 69 -7.98 -4.35 -10.77
C ALA A 69 -7.08 -5.46 -11.34
N ASP A 70 -5.80 -5.45 -10.98
CA ASP A 70 -4.77 -6.31 -11.59
C ASP A 70 -4.27 -7.43 -10.66
N GLU A 71 -4.72 -7.43 -9.39
CA GLU A 71 -4.16 -8.26 -8.33
C GLU A 71 -2.63 -8.06 -8.19
N GLY A 72 -1.90 -9.05 -7.66
CA GLY A 72 -0.44 -9.01 -7.60
C GLY A 72 0.14 -8.29 -6.38
N ILE A 73 1.25 -7.59 -6.57
CA ILE A 73 2.06 -6.99 -5.49
C ILE A 73 2.41 -5.55 -5.86
N TRP A 74 2.16 -4.64 -4.93
CA TRP A 74 2.71 -3.30 -4.95
C TRP A 74 3.98 -3.23 -4.09
N SER A 75 4.99 -2.50 -4.56
CA SER A 75 6.19 -2.18 -3.79
C SER A 75 6.56 -0.71 -3.96
N ASP A 76 6.99 -0.07 -2.87
CA ASP A 76 7.65 1.23 -2.96
C ASP A 76 9.02 1.09 -3.66
N LEU A 77 9.54 2.20 -4.18
CA LEU A 77 10.81 2.24 -4.92
C LEU A 77 12.05 2.01 -4.03
N ASP A 78 11.89 2.15 -2.72
CA ASP A 78 12.93 2.02 -1.69
C ASP A 78 12.81 0.72 -0.88
N VAL A 79 12.40 -0.36 -1.57
CA VAL A 79 12.24 -1.71 -0.97
C VAL A 79 13.17 -2.70 -1.66
N THR A 80 14.10 -3.26 -0.89
CA THR A 80 14.91 -4.40 -1.34
C THR A 80 14.15 -5.71 -1.16
N CYS A 81 14.18 -6.59 -2.16
CA CYS A 81 13.64 -7.94 -2.09
C CYS A 81 14.74 -8.95 -1.76
N HIS A 82 14.55 -9.73 -0.70
CA HIS A 82 15.52 -10.74 -0.24
C HIS A 82 15.14 -12.17 -0.65
N ARG A 83 13.85 -12.41 -0.92
CA ARG A 83 13.30 -13.75 -1.17
C ARG A 83 12.37 -13.76 -2.37
N PRO A 84 12.37 -14.82 -3.19
CA PRO A 84 11.45 -14.93 -4.32
C PRO A 84 9.99 -14.88 -3.87
N ILE A 85 9.14 -14.17 -4.61
CA ILE A 85 7.72 -13.95 -4.24
C ILE A 85 6.95 -15.27 -4.01
N TYR A 86 7.24 -16.29 -4.81
CA TYR A 86 6.56 -17.59 -4.71
C TYR A 86 6.87 -18.34 -3.40
N THR A 87 7.80 -17.86 -2.56
CA THR A 87 8.10 -18.43 -1.24
C THR A 87 7.44 -17.66 -0.10
N TRP A 88 6.71 -16.57 -0.37
CA TRP A 88 6.20 -15.66 0.67
C TRP A 88 5.00 -16.23 1.42
N ILE A 89 4.18 -17.01 0.73
CA ILE A 89 3.01 -17.68 1.31
C ILE A 89 3.45 -19.08 1.77
N PRO A 90 3.38 -19.39 3.08
CA PRO A 90 3.70 -20.72 3.58
C PRO A 90 2.80 -21.80 2.98
N GLU A 91 3.35 -22.99 2.71
CA GLU A 91 2.65 -24.11 2.05
C GLU A 91 1.37 -24.56 2.77
N GLN A 92 1.28 -24.37 4.09
CA GLN A 92 0.08 -24.72 4.86
C GLN A 92 -1.15 -23.85 4.53
N TYR A 93 -0.96 -22.68 3.91
CA TYR A 93 -2.05 -21.80 3.53
C TYR A 93 -2.39 -22.05 2.06
N PRO A 94 -3.62 -22.55 1.75
CA PRO A 94 -4.00 -22.79 0.36
C PRO A 94 -3.99 -21.47 -0.39
N ASN A 95 -3.38 -21.45 -1.57
CA ASN A 95 -3.43 -20.31 -2.48
C ASN A 95 -4.89 -20.11 -2.93
N ARG A 96 -5.63 -19.28 -2.21
CA ARG A 96 -6.99 -18.89 -2.58
C ARG A 96 -6.84 -17.76 -3.59
N ALA A 97 -6.75 -18.14 -4.87
CA ALA A 97 -6.79 -17.22 -5.99
C ALA A 97 -8.18 -16.56 -6.06
N ASN A 98 -8.35 -15.49 -5.28
CA ASN A 98 -9.32 -14.41 -5.42
C ASN A 98 -8.78 -13.30 -4.49
N VAL A 99 -7.84 -12.49 -4.99
CA VAL A 99 -7.19 -11.44 -4.19
C VAL A 99 -8.14 -10.27 -3.95
N VAL A 100 -9.14 -10.12 -4.83
CA VAL A 100 -10.23 -9.16 -4.65
C VAL A 100 -11.20 -9.64 -3.57
N THR A 101 -10.84 -9.37 -2.33
CA THR A 101 -11.66 -9.60 -1.15
C THR A 101 -12.53 -8.38 -0.84
N SER A 102 -13.55 -8.56 -0.02
CA SER A 102 -14.29 -7.43 0.58
C SER A 102 -13.37 -6.47 1.35
N HIS A 103 -12.22 -6.93 1.84
CA HIS A 103 -11.25 -6.10 2.56
C HIS A 103 -10.57 -5.06 1.68
N ILE A 104 -10.16 -5.40 0.45
CA ILE A 104 -9.57 -4.39 -0.45
C ILE A 104 -10.59 -3.31 -0.84
N VAL A 105 -11.85 -3.70 -1.03
CA VAL A 105 -12.95 -2.75 -1.28
C VAL A 105 -13.17 -1.85 -0.06
N ALA A 106 -13.08 -2.40 1.16
CA ALA A 106 -13.19 -1.61 2.39
C ALA A 106 -12.04 -0.60 2.53
N VAL A 107 -10.80 -1.01 2.20
CA VAL A 107 -9.63 -0.13 2.17
C VAL A 107 -9.81 1.00 1.15
N ILE A 108 -10.22 0.68 -0.09
CA ILE A 108 -10.45 1.70 -1.14
C ILE A 108 -11.49 2.72 -0.67
N LYS A 109 -12.63 2.27 -0.13
CA LYS A 109 -13.66 3.17 0.40
C LYS A 109 -13.12 4.08 1.48
N TYR A 110 -12.38 3.52 2.45
CA TYR A 110 -11.79 4.30 3.53
C TYR A 110 -10.83 5.37 3.00
N VAL A 111 -9.91 4.99 2.10
CA VAL A 111 -8.91 5.91 1.53
C VAL A 111 -9.54 6.97 0.62
N ILE A 112 -10.72 6.71 0.04
CA ILE A 112 -11.50 7.71 -0.72
C ILE A 112 -12.21 8.71 0.21
N ASP A 113 -12.75 8.23 1.33
CA ASP A 113 -13.56 9.05 2.24
C ASP A 113 -12.71 10.01 3.07
N GLU A 114 -11.48 9.63 3.43
CA GLU A 114 -10.59 10.44 4.27
C GLU A 114 -10.14 11.79 3.64
N PRO A 115 -9.70 11.86 2.36
CA PRO A 115 -9.48 13.14 1.68
C PRO A 115 -10.75 13.98 1.56
N LYS A 116 -11.91 13.36 1.33
CA LYS A 116 -13.20 14.08 1.27
C LYS A 116 -13.56 14.69 2.62
N ALA A 117 -13.33 13.96 3.71
CA ALA A 117 -13.53 14.45 5.08
C ALA A 117 -12.58 15.60 5.41
N SER A 118 -11.30 15.47 5.02
CA SER A 118 -10.30 16.54 5.17
C SER A 118 -10.73 17.80 4.40
N ALA A 119 -11.16 17.67 3.15
CA ALA A 119 -11.63 18.80 2.35
C ALA A 119 -12.85 19.50 3.00
N ALA A 120 -13.81 18.71 3.49
CA ALA A 120 -14.97 19.24 4.21
C ALA A 120 -14.58 19.99 5.50
N GLN A 121 -13.62 19.48 6.27
CA GLN A 121 -13.11 20.14 7.49
C GLN A 121 -12.56 21.54 7.21
N TYR A 122 -11.89 21.73 6.08
CA TYR A 122 -11.33 23.02 5.66
C TYR A 122 -12.29 23.84 4.79
N SER A 123 -13.50 23.35 4.51
CA SER A 123 -14.47 23.98 3.61
C SER A 123 -13.91 24.25 2.20
N VAL A 124 -13.15 23.29 1.68
CA VAL A 124 -12.54 23.31 0.34
C VAL A 124 -12.93 22.06 -0.45
N THR A 125 -12.60 22.01 -1.74
CA THR A 125 -12.69 20.80 -2.56
C THR A 125 -11.44 19.92 -2.39
N THR A 126 -11.52 18.65 -2.81
CA THR A 126 -10.35 17.74 -2.77
C THR A 126 -9.20 18.24 -3.65
N ALA A 127 -9.50 18.97 -4.73
CA ALA A 127 -8.52 19.59 -5.62
C ALA A 127 -7.73 20.76 -4.97
N GLU A 128 -8.26 21.33 -3.89
CA GLU A 128 -7.68 22.47 -3.17
C GLU A 128 -6.88 22.03 -1.93
N LEU A 129 -6.86 20.72 -1.64
CA LEU A 129 -6.06 20.17 -0.53
C LEU A 129 -4.57 20.46 -0.74
N ASN A 130 -3.83 20.50 0.37
CA ASN A 130 -2.38 20.59 0.34
C ASN A 130 -1.80 19.97 1.62
N MET A 131 -0.48 19.85 1.69
CA MET A 131 0.22 19.23 2.81
C MET A 131 -0.10 19.83 4.19
N THR A 132 -0.53 21.10 4.29
CA THR A 132 -0.90 21.72 5.58
C THR A 132 -2.33 21.42 6.03
N MET A 133 -3.16 20.92 5.12
CA MET A 133 -4.55 20.51 5.38
C MET A 133 -4.67 19.01 5.66
N ILE A 134 -3.57 18.27 5.59
CA ILE A 134 -3.51 16.83 5.86
C ILE A 134 -2.87 16.68 7.24
N SER A 135 -3.60 16.10 8.19
CA SER A 135 -3.14 15.91 9.57
C SER A 135 -1.89 15.03 9.63
N ASP A 136 -1.96 13.84 9.03
CA ASP A 136 -0.84 12.94 8.77
C ASP A 136 -1.17 12.08 7.55
N VAL A 137 -0.35 12.12 6.51
CA VAL A 137 -0.52 11.29 5.30
C VAL A 137 -0.62 9.81 5.66
N VAL A 138 0.16 9.34 6.63
CA VAL A 138 0.17 7.94 7.07
C VAL A 138 -1.21 7.52 7.57
N ASP A 139 -1.88 8.41 8.31
CA ASP A 139 -3.18 8.18 8.93
C ASP A 139 -4.36 8.38 7.96
N VAL A 140 -4.26 9.33 7.03
CA VAL A 140 -5.34 9.69 6.10
C VAL A 140 -5.40 8.73 4.90
N THR A 141 -4.27 8.46 4.24
CA THR A 141 -4.25 7.65 3.00
C THR A 141 -3.20 6.53 3.02
N GLY A 142 -2.23 6.61 3.93
CA GLY A 142 -1.08 5.73 3.98
C GLY A 142 -1.32 4.37 4.66
N PRO A 143 -0.24 3.71 5.12
CA PRO A 143 -0.32 2.34 5.65
C PRO A 143 -1.17 2.23 6.90
N GLN A 144 -1.36 3.32 7.65
CA GLN A 144 -2.18 3.30 8.84
C GLN A 144 -3.68 3.35 8.50
N ALA A 145 -4.09 4.16 7.51
CA ALA A 145 -5.44 4.14 6.97
C ALA A 145 -5.84 2.74 6.49
N MET A 146 -4.97 2.10 5.70
CA MET A 146 -5.17 0.73 5.22
C MET A 146 -5.32 -0.27 6.38
N THR A 147 -4.45 -0.19 7.39
CA THR A 147 -4.53 -1.07 8.56
C THR A 147 -5.85 -0.90 9.31
N VAL A 148 -6.30 0.34 9.51
CA VAL A 148 -7.58 0.61 10.19
C VAL A 148 -8.75 0.02 9.41
N ALA A 149 -8.85 0.32 8.11
CA ALA A 149 -9.93 -0.15 7.26
C ALA A 149 -10.02 -1.68 7.21
N LEU A 150 -8.87 -2.34 7.04
CA LEU A 150 -8.79 -3.80 6.99
C LEU A 150 -9.20 -4.44 8.32
N LEU A 151 -8.71 -3.93 9.46
CA LEU A 151 -9.07 -4.47 10.77
C LEU A 151 -10.54 -4.23 11.12
N GLN A 152 -11.10 -3.07 10.74
CA GLN A 152 -12.52 -2.78 10.91
C GLN A 152 -13.40 -3.75 10.10
N ASN A 153 -13.02 -4.03 8.84
CA ASN A 153 -13.78 -4.96 8.00
C ASN A 153 -13.65 -6.41 8.47
N LEU A 154 -12.45 -6.86 8.87
CA LEU A 154 -12.25 -8.17 9.49
C LEU A 154 -13.12 -8.34 10.75
N GLN A 155 -13.12 -7.35 11.66
CA GLN A 155 -13.98 -7.39 12.85
C GLN A 155 -15.46 -7.54 12.46
N LYS A 156 -15.91 -6.76 11.49
CA LYS A 156 -17.29 -6.79 11.00
C LYS A 156 -17.67 -8.15 10.42
N GLU A 157 -16.81 -8.76 9.62
CA GLU A 157 -17.09 -10.04 8.95
C GLU A 157 -16.96 -11.24 9.89
N MET A 158 -16.01 -11.22 10.82
CA MET A 158 -15.85 -12.29 11.80
C MET A 158 -16.92 -12.26 12.89
N GLY A 159 -17.58 -11.11 13.11
CA GLY A 159 -18.62 -10.97 14.13
C GLY A 159 -18.12 -11.06 15.58
N VAL A 160 -16.80 -10.95 15.78
CA VAL A 160 -16.13 -10.99 17.09
C VAL A 160 -15.17 -9.81 17.22
N PRO A 161 -14.86 -9.35 18.45
CA PRO A 161 -13.88 -8.28 18.65
C PRO A 161 -12.54 -8.60 17.99
N PHE A 162 -12.06 -7.69 17.13
CA PHE A 162 -10.82 -7.87 16.38
C PHE A 162 -10.15 -6.51 16.13
N GLY A 163 -8.84 -6.44 16.32
CA GLY A 163 -8.08 -5.21 16.11
C GLY A 163 -6.58 -5.40 16.23
N ARG A 164 -5.86 -4.29 16.43
CA ARG A 164 -4.38 -4.27 16.44
C ARG A 164 -3.76 -5.27 17.41
N ALA A 165 -4.36 -5.47 18.58
CA ALA A 165 -3.86 -6.40 19.58
C ALA A 165 -3.79 -7.85 19.06
N ASN A 166 -4.67 -8.24 18.12
CA ASN A 166 -4.69 -9.58 17.55
C ASN A 166 -3.54 -9.85 16.57
N ILE A 167 -2.99 -8.80 15.95
CA ILE A 167 -1.93 -8.89 14.94
C ILE A 167 -0.57 -8.39 15.45
N THR A 168 -0.54 -7.85 16.67
CA THR A 168 0.70 -7.36 17.28
C THR A 168 1.51 -8.53 17.81
N ASP A 169 2.83 -8.46 17.62
CA ASP A 169 3.80 -9.44 18.14
C ASP A 169 3.66 -10.88 17.65
N ILE A 170 2.90 -11.14 16.58
CA ILE A 170 2.83 -12.48 15.99
C ILE A 170 4.23 -12.99 15.60
N LYS A 171 4.46 -14.28 15.85
CA LYS A 171 5.76 -14.94 15.62
C LYS A 171 5.75 -15.84 14.39
N GLU A 172 4.56 -16.21 13.93
CA GLU A 172 4.35 -17.08 12.80
C GLU A 172 3.26 -16.51 11.88
N PRO A 173 3.33 -16.79 10.57
CA PRO A 173 2.29 -16.44 9.62
C PRO A 173 0.91 -16.90 10.11
N THR A 174 -0.03 -15.98 10.25
CA THR A 174 -1.36 -16.26 10.83
C THR A 174 -2.45 -15.80 9.87
N LEU A 175 -3.32 -16.72 9.48
CA LEU A 175 -4.46 -16.44 8.60
C LEU A 175 -5.70 -16.05 9.41
N PHE A 176 -6.24 -14.86 9.14
CA PHE A 176 -7.52 -14.39 9.66
C PHE A 176 -8.50 -14.30 8.50
N GLN A 177 -9.48 -15.21 8.45
CA GLN A 177 -10.36 -15.39 7.29
C GLN A 177 -9.56 -15.65 5.99
N ASP A 178 -9.39 -14.63 5.17
CA ASP A 178 -8.70 -14.58 3.89
C ASP A 178 -7.53 -13.58 3.90
N VAL A 179 -7.25 -12.95 5.04
CA VAL A 179 -6.11 -12.07 5.24
C VAL A 179 -4.99 -12.81 5.96
N LEU A 180 -3.90 -13.07 5.24
CA LEU A 180 -2.68 -13.64 5.81
C LEU A 180 -1.80 -12.52 6.38
N VAL A 181 -1.59 -12.53 7.69
CA VAL A 181 -0.68 -11.58 8.36
C VAL A 181 0.65 -12.29 8.62
N LEU A 182 1.72 -11.71 8.10
CA LEU A 182 3.09 -12.19 8.35
C LEU A 182 3.73 -11.42 9.50
N PRO A 183 4.65 -12.05 10.27
CA PRO A 183 5.42 -11.35 11.29
C PRO A 183 6.15 -10.14 10.73
N ASN A 184 6.37 -9.11 11.56
CA ASN A 184 7.08 -7.90 11.16
C ASN A 184 8.48 -8.15 10.60
N ALA A 185 9.12 -9.28 10.92
CA ALA A 185 10.36 -9.74 10.28
C ALA A 185 10.26 -9.82 8.75
N ALA A 186 9.10 -10.18 8.22
CA ALA A 186 8.90 -10.39 6.78
C ALA A 186 9.05 -9.08 5.98
N PHE A 187 8.45 -7.98 6.46
CA PHE A 187 8.35 -6.72 5.71
C PHE A 187 9.05 -5.51 6.36
N ALA A 188 9.30 -5.57 7.67
CA ALA A 188 9.81 -4.45 8.48
C ALA A 188 10.93 -4.89 9.42
N SER A 189 11.78 -5.83 8.98
CA SER A 189 12.87 -6.41 9.78
C SER A 189 13.78 -5.35 10.39
N ARG A 190 14.17 -4.33 9.61
CA ARG A 190 15.01 -3.22 10.04
C ARG A 190 14.38 -2.42 11.18
N GLN A 191 13.09 -2.10 11.09
CA GLN A 191 12.34 -1.32 12.08
C GLN A 191 12.03 -2.16 13.33
N ALA A 192 11.91 -3.48 13.15
CA ALA A 192 11.74 -4.45 14.22
C ALA A 192 13.05 -4.84 14.93
N GLY A 193 14.20 -4.32 14.50
CA GLY A 193 15.50 -4.67 15.09
C GLY A 193 16.01 -6.06 14.73
N PHE A 194 15.70 -6.55 13.51
CA PHE A 194 16.11 -7.84 12.96
C PHE A 194 15.80 -9.04 13.90
N PRO A 195 14.52 -9.28 14.20
CA PRO A 195 14.11 -10.36 15.08
C PRO A 195 14.45 -11.73 14.49
N LYS A 196 15.10 -12.59 15.29
CA LYS A 196 15.56 -13.93 14.85
C LYS A 196 14.55 -15.05 15.10
N ASP A 197 13.45 -14.75 15.77
CA ASP A 197 12.44 -15.70 16.25
C ASP A 197 11.13 -15.65 15.44
N ARG A 198 11.13 -15.01 14.26
CA ARG A 198 9.92 -14.64 13.50
C ARG A 198 9.95 -15.00 12.02
N GLY A 199 10.75 -16.01 11.67
CA GLY A 199 10.89 -16.46 10.29
C GLY A 199 11.82 -15.59 9.43
N PRO A 200 11.77 -15.75 8.10
CA PRO A 200 12.68 -15.08 7.18
C PRO A 200 12.36 -13.60 6.98
N TYR A 201 13.37 -12.82 6.61
CA TYR A 201 13.19 -11.47 6.07
C TYR A 201 12.88 -11.60 4.58
N LEU A 202 11.68 -11.19 4.15
CA LEU A 202 11.25 -11.32 2.76
C LEU A 202 11.68 -10.09 1.96
N VAL A 203 11.47 -8.92 2.54
CA VAL A 203 11.89 -7.62 2.01
C VAL A 203 12.48 -6.75 3.12
N GLU A 204 13.10 -5.64 2.72
CA GLU A 204 13.56 -4.60 3.61
C GLU A 204 13.16 -3.23 3.05
N HIS A 205 12.34 -2.50 3.81
CA HIS A 205 11.92 -1.14 3.48
C HIS A 205 12.90 -0.12 4.08
N HIS A 206 13.39 0.81 3.25
CA HIS A 206 14.42 1.78 3.64
C HIS A 206 13.88 3.08 4.24
N TYR A 207 12.57 3.31 4.21
CA TYR A 207 11.88 4.48 4.76
C TYR A 207 12.52 5.79 4.29
N ALA A 208 12.80 5.91 3.00
CA ALA A 208 13.40 7.10 2.40
C ALA A 208 12.58 8.36 2.73
N GLY A 209 11.24 8.21 2.82
CA GLY A 209 10.36 9.29 3.24
C GLY A 209 10.42 10.50 2.32
N SER A 210 10.68 10.27 1.03
CA SER A 210 10.92 11.30 0.02
C SER A 210 9.78 12.31 -0.11
N TRP A 211 8.55 11.91 0.24
CA TRP A 211 7.35 12.75 0.25
C TRP A 211 7.27 13.75 1.41
N LYS A 212 8.12 13.65 2.45
CA LYS A 212 8.06 14.50 3.66
C LYS A 212 8.57 15.92 3.40
N ASN A 213 7.93 16.61 2.47
CA ASN A 213 8.23 17.96 2.05
C ASN A 213 6.94 18.67 1.59
N VAL A 214 7.05 19.97 1.27
CA VAL A 214 5.88 20.81 0.92
C VAL A 214 5.17 20.39 -0.36
N LYS A 215 5.83 19.60 -1.24
CA LYS A 215 5.25 19.06 -2.47
C LYS A 215 4.61 17.69 -2.27
N GLY A 216 4.85 17.00 -1.15
CA GLY A 216 4.23 15.70 -0.88
C GLY A 216 4.69 14.58 -1.82
N GLY A 217 5.85 14.71 -2.47
CA GLY A 217 6.38 13.74 -3.44
C GLY A 217 7.89 13.94 -3.69
N GLU A 218 8.49 13.16 -4.59
CA GLU A 218 9.90 13.32 -4.93
C GLU A 218 10.19 14.72 -5.53
N ILE A 219 11.24 15.41 -5.03
CA ILE A 219 11.54 16.80 -5.41
C ILE A 219 12.46 16.87 -6.65
N GLN A 220 13.17 15.79 -6.97
CA GLN A 220 14.07 15.68 -8.13
C GLN A 220 14.13 14.23 -8.62
N SER A 221 13.98 14.03 -9.93
CA SER A 221 14.46 12.84 -10.66
C SER A 221 15.49 13.28 -11.69
#